data_AF-F9PT67-F1
#
_entry.id   AF-F9PT67-F1
#
_cell.length_a   1.000
_cell.length_b   1.000
_cell.length_c   1.000
_cell.angle_alpha   90.00
_cell.angle_beta   90.00
_cell.angle_gamma   90.00
#
_symmetry.space_group_name_H-M   'P 1'
#
loop_
_entity.id
_entity.type
_entity.pdbx_description
1 polymer ?
#
loop_
_entity_poly.entity_id
_entity_poly.type
_entity_poly.pdbx_seq_one_letter_code
_entity_poly.pdbx_strand_id
1 'polypeptide(L)'
;MEDNVYLIVGLGNPGKNYVGTRHNVGYGVVDILAEKYSINMNKEKFKSFFGQINMFGKKCIFLKPLTYMNLSGEAVIDAVNYFKIKPENIIVILDDIDIPFGTVRIKKREVLGHIMA
;
A
#
# COMPACT_ATOMS: atom_id res chain seq x y z
N MET A 1 -5.17 22.27 3.97
CA MET A 1 -3.85 21.74 3.53
C MET A 1 -3.63 20.27 3.92
N GLU A 2 -4.45 19.68 4.81
CA GLU A 2 -4.36 18.26 5.22
C GLU A 2 -5.09 17.25 4.29
N ASP A 3 -5.88 17.72 3.31
CA ASP A 3 -6.69 16.87 2.39
C ASP A 3 -5.96 16.40 1.11
N ASN A 4 -4.64 16.52 1.09
CA ASN A 4 -3.86 16.31 -0.13
C ASN A 4 -2.86 15.16 -0.06
N VAL A 5 -2.91 14.33 1.00
CA VAL A 5 -2.01 13.18 1.14
C VAL A 5 -2.78 11.87 1.06
N TYR A 6 -2.38 11.01 0.13
CA TYR A 6 -2.87 9.64 -0.02
C TYR A 6 -1.81 8.64 0.39
N LEU A 7 -2.25 7.53 0.97
CA LEU A 7 -1.40 6.39 1.29
C LEU A 7 -1.85 5.17 0.49
N ILE A 8 -0.95 4.64 -0.33
CA ILE A 8 -1.15 3.44 -1.12
C ILE A 8 -0.29 2.34 -0.49
N VAL A 9 -0.93 1.34 0.10
CA VAL A 9 -0.28 0.25 0.81
C VAL A 9 -0.41 -1.03 0.00
N GLY A 10 0.71 -1.64 -0.36
CA GLY A 10 0.72 -3.01 -0.90
C GLY A 10 0.98 -3.99 0.24
N LEU A 11 0.02 -4.87 0.53
CA LEU A 11 0.21 -5.95 1.50
C LEU A 11 0.94 -7.15 0.87
N GLY A 12 1.68 -7.85 1.72
CA GLY A 12 2.47 -9.02 1.36
C GLY A 12 3.44 -9.38 2.48
N ASN A 13 4.20 -10.45 2.28
CA ASN A 13 5.27 -10.87 3.19
C ASN A 13 6.66 -10.57 2.58
N PRO A 14 7.63 -10.08 3.37
CA PRO A 14 9.00 -9.85 2.91
C PRO A 14 9.78 -11.14 2.75
N GLY A 15 10.78 -11.13 1.86
CA GLY A 15 11.71 -12.23 1.66
C GLY A 15 11.46 -13.03 0.37
N LYS A 16 12.53 -13.65 -0.14
CA LYS A 16 12.55 -14.31 -1.46
C LYS A 16 11.51 -15.43 -1.58
N ASN A 17 11.19 -16.10 -0.48
CA ASN A 17 10.25 -17.23 -0.45
C ASN A 17 8.80 -16.83 -0.76
N TYR A 18 8.45 -15.54 -0.67
CA TYR A 18 7.09 -15.05 -0.90
C TYR A 18 6.91 -14.36 -2.25
N VAL A 19 8.02 -14.14 -2.99
CA VAL A 19 8.00 -13.50 -4.32
C VAL A 19 7.17 -14.36 -5.28
N GLY A 20 6.21 -13.74 -5.96
CA GLY A 20 5.34 -14.41 -6.95
C GLY A 20 4.21 -15.24 -6.35
N THR A 21 4.05 -15.29 -5.02
CA THR A 21 2.89 -15.90 -4.39
C THR A 21 1.65 -15.00 -4.53
N ARG A 22 0.45 -15.59 -4.49
CA ARG A 22 -0.82 -14.83 -4.55
C ARG A 22 -0.90 -13.78 -3.43
N HIS A 23 -0.43 -14.13 -2.22
CA HIS A 23 -0.41 -13.21 -1.07
C HIS A 23 0.50 -11.99 -1.25
N ASN A 24 1.40 -11.99 -2.23
CA ASN A 24 2.30 -10.87 -2.53
C ASN A 24 1.83 -10.03 -3.74
N VAL A 25 0.60 -10.21 -4.21
CA VAL A 25 0.04 -9.37 -5.30
C VAL A 25 0.05 -7.89 -4.92
N GLY A 26 -0.26 -7.53 -3.67
CA GLY A 26 -0.23 -6.14 -3.21
C GLY A 26 1.14 -5.49 -3.37
N TYR A 27 2.21 -6.20 -2.99
CA TYR A 27 3.60 -5.79 -3.26
C TYR A 27 3.88 -5.62 -4.75
N GLY A 28 3.49 -6.61 -5.57
CA GLY A 28 3.72 -6.59 -7.01
C GLY A 28 3.05 -5.39 -7.69
N VAL A 29 1.82 -5.04 -7.28
CA VAL A 29 1.14 -3.85 -7.79
C VAL A 29 1.88 -2.58 -7.43
N VAL A 30 2.35 -2.44 -6.17
CA VAL A 30 3.14 -1.28 -5.77
C VAL A 30 4.45 -1.19 -6.55
N ASP A 31 5.11 -2.32 -6.83
CA ASP A 31 6.35 -2.35 -7.60
C ASP A 31 6.13 -1.92 -9.06
N ILE A 32 5.08 -2.42 -9.71
CA ILE A 32 4.70 -1.99 -11.07
C ILE A 32 4.38 -0.49 -11.11
N LEU A 33 3.66 0.03 -10.12
CA LEU A 33 3.34 1.45 -10.04
C LEU A 33 4.60 2.29 -9.77
N ALA A 34 5.48 1.83 -8.90
CA ALA A 34 6.74 2.50 -8.62
C ALA A 34 7.64 2.58 -9.86
N GLU A 35 7.75 1.49 -10.62
CA GLU A 35 8.48 1.46 -11.88
C GLU A 35 7.84 2.40 -12.92
N LYS A 36 6.52 2.29 -13.13
CA LYS A 36 5.79 3.08 -14.14
C LYS A 36 5.90 4.60 -13.90
N TYR A 37 5.91 5.02 -12.63
CA TYR A 37 5.95 6.44 -12.26
C TYR A 37 7.33 6.88 -11.73
N SER A 38 8.37 6.04 -11.89
CA SER A 38 9.73 6.31 -11.43
C SER A 38 9.81 6.72 -9.95
N ILE A 39 8.99 6.08 -9.11
CA ILE A 39 8.94 6.33 -7.67
C ILE A 39 10.10 5.61 -7.01
N ASN A 40 10.96 6.36 -6.33
CA ASN A 40 12.04 5.77 -5.57
C ASN A 40 11.52 5.16 -4.25
N MET A 41 11.48 3.84 -4.19
CA MET A 41 11.03 3.03 -3.03
C MET A 41 12.19 2.62 -2.10
N ASN A 42 13.26 3.42 -2.03
CA ASN A 42 14.47 3.08 -1.27
C ASN A 42 14.49 3.57 0.19
N LYS A 43 13.45 4.25 0.66
CA LYS A 43 13.43 4.75 2.04
C LYS A 43 12.91 3.67 2.97
N GLU A 44 13.72 3.32 3.97
CA GLU A 44 13.31 2.42 5.04
C GLU A 44 12.85 3.24 6.25
N LYS A 45 11.55 3.19 6.56
CA LYS A 45 10.94 3.81 7.75
C LYS A 45 9.57 3.16 8.00
N PHE A 46 9.03 3.31 9.21
CA PHE A 46 7.71 2.75 9.55
C PHE A 46 7.65 1.23 9.35
N LYS A 47 8.77 0.53 9.60
CA LYS A 47 8.92 -0.92 9.34
C LYS A 47 8.55 -1.28 7.89
N SER A 48 8.89 -0.43 6.93
CA SER A 48 8.46 -0.53 5.53
C SER A 48 9.51 0.00 4.57
N PHE A 49 9.49 -0.48 3.33
CA PHE A 49 9.97 0.31 2.21
C PHE A 49 8.89 1.32 1.82
N PHE A 50 9.28 2.57 1.62
CA PHE A 50 8.35 3.59 1.16
C PHE A 50 8.96 4.54 0.14
N GLY A 51 8.08 5.11 -0.68
CA GLY A 51 8.38 6.10 -1.69
C GLY A 51 7.27 7.14 -1.72
N GLN A 52 7.53 8.27 -2.38
CA GLN A 52 6.51 9.30 -2.52
C GLN A 52 6.65 10.01 -3.86
N ILE A 53 5.52 10.47 -4.38
CA ILE A 53 5.43 11.27 -5.60
C ILE A 53 4.31 12.29 -5.46
N ASN A 54 4.40 13.41 -6.16
CA ASN A 54 3.26 14.30 -6.34
C ASN A 54 2.56 13.94 -7.66
N MET A 55 1.30 13.54 -7.60
CA MET A 55 0.48 13.19 -8.76
C MET A 55 -0.86 13.91 -8.66
N PHE A 56 -1.33 14.50 -9.75
CA PHE A 56 -2.64 15.19 -9.82
C PHE A 56 -2.83 16.26 -8.71
N GLY A 57 -1.76 16.97 -8.33
CA GLY A 57 -1.79 17.97 -7.25
C GLY A 57 -1.91 17.38 -5.84
N LYS A 58 -1.76 16.07 -5.69
CA LYS A 58 -1.81 15.33 -4.42
C LYS A 58 -0.46 14.67 -4.14
N LYS A 59 -0.07 14.61 -2.87
CA LYS A 59 1.08 13.84 -2.41
C LYS A 59 0.65 12.39 -2.21
N CYS A 60 1.23 11.48 -2.97
CA CYS A 60 0.96 10.04 -2.87
C CYS A 60 2.15 9.35 -2.20
N ILE A 61 1.90 8.68 -1.09
CA ILE A 61 2.87 7.86 -0.38
C ILE A 61 2.61 6.40 -0.75
N PHE A 62 3.64 5.68 -1.19
CA PHE A 62 3.58 4.26 -1.48
C PHE A 62 4.32 3.51 -0.38
N LEU A 63 3.71 2.45 0.16
CA LEU A 63 4.18 1.72 1.32
C LEU A 63 4.16 0.22 1.07
N LYS A 64 5.27 -0.46 1.33
CA LYS A 64 5.39 -1.93 1.40
C LYS A 64 5.86 -2.33 2.81
N PRO A 65 4.94 -2.72 3.71
CA PRO A 65 5.26 -3.12 5.07
C PRO A 65 6.21 -4.31 5.13
N LEU A 66 7.43 -4.13 5.63
CA LEU A 66 8.43 -5.19 5.87
C LEU A 66 8.14 -6.02 7.11
N THR A 67 6.93 -5.91 7.65
CA THR A 67 6.40 -6.80 8.66
C THR A 67 5.79 -8.04 7.99
N TYR A 68 5.45 -9.06 8.79
CA TYR A 68 4.58 -10.12 8.30
C TYR A 68 3.16 -9.58 8.07
N MET A 69 2.42 -10.19 7.16
CA MET A 69 1.10 -9.73 6.70
C MET A 69 0.10 -9.52 7.86
N ASN A 70 0.16 -10.36 8.90
CA ASN A 70 -0.65 -10.24 10.10
C ASN A 70 -0.29 -9.04 11.00
N LEU A 71 0.89 -8.44 10.80
CA LEU A 71 1.43 -7.31 11.56
C LEU A 71 1.55 -6.04 10.69
N SER A 72 1.00 -6.03 9.47
CA SER A 72 1.07 -4.87 8.58
C SER A 72 0.35 -3.63 9.15
N GLY A 73 -0.61 -3.81 10.05
CA GLY A 73 -1.31 -2.71 10.72
C GLY A 73 -0.37 -1.76 11.47
N GLU A 74 0.69 -2.28 12.11
CA GLU A 74 1.65 -1.45 12.84
C GLU A 74 2.39 -0.48 11.92
N ALA A 75 2.91 -1.00 10.80
CA ALA A 75 3.62 -0.22 9.80
C ALA A 75 2.71 0.85 9.14
N VAL A 76 1.46 0.48 8.86
CA VAL A 76 0.48 1.39 8.27
C VAL A 76 0.12 2.51 9.23
N ILE A 77 -0.14 2.19 10.51
CA ILE A 77 -0.50 3.19 11.53
C ILE A 77 0.65 4.18 11.75
N ASP A 78 1.90 3.71 11.80
CA ASP A 78 3.07 4.58 11.93
C ASP A 78 3.16 5.60 10.79
N ALA A 79 2.93 5.17 9.54
CA ALA A 79 2.92 6.05 8.38
C ALA A 79 1.73 7.03 8.40
N VAL A 80 0.54 6.55 8.75
CA VAL A 80 -0.69 7.35 8.88
C VAL A 80 -0.50 8.48 9.88
N ASN A 81 0.01 8.17 11.07
CA ASN A 81 0.23 9.14 12.13
C ASN A 81 1.30 10.16 11.74
N TYR A 82 2.40 9.71 11.13
CA TYR A 82 3.50 10.58 10.74
C TYR A 82 3.10 11.59 9.65
N PHE A 83 2.37 11.15 8.63
CA PHE A 83 1.94 12.01 7.52
C PHE A 83 0.56 12.65 7.75
N LYS A 84 -0.09 12.38 8.88
CA LYS A 84 -1.44 12.87 9.23
C LYS A 84 -2.48 12.54 8.16
N ILE A 85 -2.48 11.29 7.69
CA ILE A 85 -3.35 10.84 6.61
C ILE A 85 -4.75 10.54 7.16
N LYS A 86 -5.78 11.08 6.50
CA LYS A 86 -7.17 10.74 6.83
C LYS A 86 -7.50 9.30 6.41
N PRO A 87 -8.33 8.55 7.17
CA PRO A 87 -8.69 7.18 6.83
C PRO A 87 -9.25 7.00 5.41
N GLU A 88 -10.03 7.97 4.94
CA GLU A 88 -10.62 7.98 3.58
C GLU A 88 -9.60 8.06 2.44
N ASN A 89 -8.37 8.52 2.72
CA ASN A 89 -7.27 8.65 1.77
C ASN A 89 -6.29 7.46 1.81
N ILE A 90 -6.62 6.41 2.56
CA ILE A 90 -5.85 5.17 2.60
C ILE A 90 -6.41 4.20 1.57
N ILE A 91 -5.54 3.68 0.73
CA ILE A 91 -5.83 2.64 -0.26
C ILE A 91 -4.95 1.44 0.09
N VAL A 92 -5.57 0.29 0.36
CA VAL A 92 -4.86 -0.96 0.67
C VAL A 92 -5.06 -1.94 -0.47
N ILE A 93 -3.98 -2.48 -1.02
CA ILE A 93 -3.97 -3.43 -2.12
C ILE A 93 -3.54 -4.79 -1.55
N LEU A 94 -4.38 -5.81 -1.71
CA LEU A 94 -4.13 -7.18 -1.24
C LEU A 94 -4.79 -8.19 -2.18
N ASP A 95 -4.52 -9.48 -2.01
CA ASP A 95 -5.18 -10.54 -2.75
C ASP A 95 -6.54 -10.92 -2.14
N ASP A 96 -7.48 -11.33 -2.98
CA ASP A 96 -8.80 -11.76 -2.55
C ASP A 96 -9.14 -13.11 -3.15
N ILE A 97 -9.36 -14.10 -2.29
CA ILE A 97 -9.66 -15.48 -2.71
C ILE A 97 -11.11 -15.64 -3.15
N ASP A 98 -11.98 -14.70 -2.78
CA ASP A 98 -13.42 -14.76 -3.04
C ASP A 98 -13.80 -14.15 -4.40
N ILE A 99 -12.83 -13.67 -5.19
CA ILE A 99 -13.07 -13.12 -6.52
C ILE A 99 -12.45 -13.98 -7.62
N PRO A 100 -13.05 -14.02 -8.83
CA PRO A 100 -12.47 -14.75 -9.95
C PRO A 100 -11.07 -14.24 -10.31
N PHE A 101 -10.20 -15.15 -10.73
CA PHE A 101 -8.84 -14.79 -11.15
C PHE A 101 -8.85 -13.74 -12.26
N GLY A 102 -7.97 -12.73 -12.14
CA GLY A 102 -7.86 -11.64 -13.11
C GLY A 102 -8.92 -10.53 -12.96
N THR A 103 -9.78 -10.62 -11.96
CA THR A 103 -10.71 -9.53 -11.61
C THR A 103 -10.10 -8.60 -10.57
N VAL A 104 -10.53 -7.34 -10.58
CA VAL A 104 -10.16 -6.33 -9.57
C VAL A 104 -11.45 -5.76 -8.99
N ARG A 105 -11.52 -5.64 -7.67
CA ARG A 105 -12.66 -5.11 -6.93
C ARG A 105 -12.21 -3.99 -5.99
N ILE A 106 -12.93 -2.88 -6.03
CA ILE A 106 -12.74 -1.77 -5.09
C ILE A 106 -13.87 -1.81 -4.06
N LYS A 107 -13.50 -1.88 -2.77
CA LYS A 107 -14.44 -1.86 -1.65
C LYS A 107 -14.11 -0.71 -0.71
N LYS A 108 -15.07 0.19 -0.49
CA LYS A 108 -14.96 1.21 0.57
C LYS A 108 -15.23 0.56 1.93
N ARG A 109 -14.37 0.79 2.92
CA ARG A 109 -14.59 0.43 4.32
C ARG A 109 -14.58 1.70 5.17
N GLU A 110 -15.54 1.80 6.08
CA GLU A 110 -15.65 2.96 6.96
C GLU A 110 -14.48 3.06 7.96
N VAL A 111 -13.85 1.93 8.30
CA VAL A 111 -12.76 1.87 9.28
C VAL A 111 -11.36 1.98 8.63
N LEU A 112 -11.21 1.55 7.39
CA LEU A 112 -9.94 1.49 6.64
C LEU A 112 -10.19 1.83 5.17
N GLY A 113 -10.34 3.13 4.87
CA GLY A 113 -10.33 3.70 3.52
C GLY A 113 -10.93 2.82 2.41
N HIS A 114 -10.20 2.67 1.30
CA HIS A 114 -10.57 1.77 0.21
C HIS A 114 -9.65 0.55 0.19
N ILE A 115 -10.23 -0.64 0.01
CA ILE A 115 -9.51 -1.88 -0.25
C ILE A 115 -9.64 -2.18 -1.74
N MET A 116 -8.50 -2.41 -2.38
CA MET A 116 -8.39 -2.99 -3.70
C MET A 116 -7.97 -4.44 -3.55
N ALA A 117 -8.82 -5.31 -4.08
CA ALA A 117 -8.72 -6.75 -4.09
C ALA A 117 -8.59 -7.24 -5.53
#